data_AF-A0A3D2Z957-F1
#
_entry.id   AF-A0A3D2Z957-F1
#
_cell.length_a   1.000
_cell.length_b   1.000
_cell.length_c   1.000
_cell.angle_alpha   90.00
_cell.angle_beta   90.00
_cell.angle_gamma   90.00
#
_symmetry.space_group_name_H-M   'P 1'
#
loop_
_entity.id
_entity.type
_entity.pdbx_description
1 polymer ?
#
loop_
_entity_poly.entity_id
_entity_poly.type
_entity_poly.pdbx_seq_one_letter_code
_entity_poly.pdbx_strand_id
1 'polypeptide(L)'
;MVADPWVLILTPLLLSTSAAADFAEHRVWAIVARKFAIAASLVLAWMVSVGGAVQLHLYRWMEVGDRHIDIGLFCDGQTAALLVLVAVSSTLSALIGGGQTRAGGAASLAAAGAGLVIIADGNLLALVGLELLLAATFLHAAQSSPTAGAARRVLFYARLAALAFVGTLVFVDTLVVSWLVLLTAAVLVGAWPFHPWLEDLGESGTATGIRLAAALTGVCLLLRFAVPMPALAGVVLLALSCGVQTLSALASQDLFRVQMMPAAAQGSLV
;
A
#
# COMPACT_ATOMS: atom_id res chain seq x y z
N MET A 1 13.10 -27.30 8.92
CA MET A 1 13.03 -26.33 10.03
C MET A 1 11.60 -25.81 10.07
N VAL A 2 10.92 -25.92 11.21
CA VAL A 2 9.61 -25.28 11.37
C VAL A 2 9.88 -23.79 11.55
N ALA A 3 9.55 -23.03 10.52
CA ALA A 3 9.58 -21.58 10.53
C ALA A 3 8.68 -21.06 11.66
N ASP A 4 9.19 -20.20 12.54
CA ASP A 4 8.36 -19.58 13.58
C ASP A 4 7.41 -18.57 12.91
N PRO A 5 6.09 -18.80 12.91
CA PRO A 5 5.14 -17.99 12.14
C PRO A 5 5.04 -16.54 12.64
N TRP A 6 5.56 -16.24 13.84
CA TRP A 6 5.63 -14.88 14.39
C TRP A 6 6.46 -13.91 13.55
N VAL A 7 7.35 -14.42 12.70
CA VAL A 7 8.17 -13.59 11.78
C VAL A 7 7.30 -12.76 10.83
N LEU A 8 6.08 -13.20 10.53
CA LEU A 8 5.10 -12.47 9.69
C LEU A 8 4.77 -11.06 10.23
N ILE A 9 4.75 -10.90 11.54
CA ILE A 9 4.35 -9.64 12.20
C ILE A 9 5.51 -8.65 12.30
N LEU A 10 6.75 -9.14 12.24
CA LEU A 10 7.92 -8.32 12.52
C LEU A 10 8.06 -7.14 11.55
N THR A 11 7.86 -7.35 10.26
CA THR A 11 8.00 -6.29 9.26
C THR A 11 7.01 -5.13 9.48
N PRO A 12 5.68 -5.34 9.52
CA PRO A 12 4.74 -4.23 9.76
C PRO A 12 4.91 -3.61 11.16
N LEU A 13 5.29 -4.39 12.17
CA LEU A 13 5.57 -3.87 13.51
C LEU A 13 6.82 -2.98 13.55
N LEU A 14 7.89 -3.37 12.86
CA LEU A 14 9.12 -2.58 12.78
C LEU A 14 8.91 -1.29 11.97
N LEU A 15 8.04 -1.32 10.96
CA LEU A 15 7.66 -0.12 10.23
C LEU A 15 6.79 0.82 11.08
N SER A 16 5.85 0.29 11.87
CA SER A 16 5.03 1.12 12.78
C SER A 16 5.86 1.72 13.92
N THR A 17 6.80 0.97 14.49
CA THR A 17 7.76 1.50 15.48
C THR A 17 8.66 2.57 14.86
N SER A 18 9.07 2.42 13.60
CA SER A 18 9.81 3.48 12.90
C SER A 18 8.98 4.75 12.70
N ALA A 19 7.67 4.61 12.42
CA ALA A 19 6.75 5.73 12.32
C ALA A 19 6.58 6.45 13.67
N ALA A 20 6.39 5.68 14.75
CA ALA A 20 6.29 6.22 16.10
C ALA A 20 7.57 6.95 16.53
N ALA A 21 8.74 6.37 16.24
CA ALA A 21 10.03 7.01 16.51
C ALA A 21 10.19 8.33 15.73
N ASP A 22 9.78 8.36 14.46
CA ASP A 22 9.83 9.58 13.65
C ASP A 22 8.86 10.66 14.17
N PHE A 23 7.64 10.29 14.59
CA PHE A 23 6.71 11.23 15.24
C PHE A 23 7.22 11.75 16.58
N ALA A 24 8.01 10.95 17.30
CA ALA A 24 8.70 11.33 18.53
C ALA A 24 10.06 12.02 18.29
N GLU A 25 10.41 12.34 17.04
CA GLU A 25 11.66 13.01 16.65
C GLU A 25 12.94 12.21 16.99
N HIS A 26 12.79 10.89 17.15
CA HIS A 26 13.85 9.93 17.45
C HIS A 26 14.45 9.29 16.19
N ARG A 27 15.16 10.09 15.39
CA ARG A 27 15.65 9.70 14.05
C ARG A 27 16.51 8.43 14.01
N VAL A 28 17.40 8.24 15.00
CA VAL A 28 18.28 7.06 15.04
C VAL A 28 17.47 5.78 15.21
N TRP A 29 16.50 5.80 16.13
CA TRP A 29 15.61 4.67 16.38
C TRP A 29 14.74 4.35 15.16
N ALA A 30 14.26 5.37 14.46
CA ALA A 30 13.51 5.17 13.21
C ALA A 30 14.36 4.49 12.11
N ILE A 31 15.62 4.91 11.93
CA ILE A 31 16.53 4.29 10.96
C ILE A 31 16.83 2.84 11.34
N VAL A 32 17.10 2.59 12.62
CA VAL A 32 17.37 1.24 13.14
C VAL A 32 16.17 0.32 12.91
N ALA A 33 14.96 0.77 13.26
CA ALA A 33 13.73 0.02 13.05
C ALA A 33 13.50 -0.33 11.58
N ARG A 34 13.72 0.61 10.64
CA ARG A 34 13.62 0.34 9.20
C ARG A 34 14.63 -0.70 8.69
N LYS A 35 15.88 -0.63 9.16
CA LYS A 35 16.90 -1.63 8.81
C LYS A 35 16.52 -3.02 9.31
N PHE A 36 16.00 -3.10 10.53
CA PHE A 36 15.47 -4.37 11.05
C PHE A 36 14.24 -4.83 10.26
N ALA A 37 13.38 -3.93 9.79
CA ALA A 37 12.25 -4.29 8.92
C ALA A 37 12.73 -4.93 7.61
N ILE A 38 13.78 -4.38 6.98
CA ILE A 38 14.40 -4.99 5.79
C ILE A 38 14.93 -6.39 6.13
N ALA A 39 15.71 -6.51 7.21
CA ALA A 39 16.25 -7.81 7.63
C ALA A 39 15.14 -8.83 7.89
N ALA A 40 14.07 -8.45 8.61
CA ALA A 40 12.92 -9.29 8.88
C ALA A 40 12.21 -9.72 7.58
N SER A 41 12.01 -8.81 6.63
CA SER A 41 11.39 -9.12 5.34
C SER A 41 12.22 -10.08 4.49
N LEU A 42 13.56 -9.95 4.51
CA LEU A 42 14.47 -10.86 3.82
C LEU A 42 14.52 -12.24 4.47
N VAL A 43 14.50 -12.29 5.81
CA VAL A 43 14.41 -13.55 6.56
C VAL A 43 13.11 -14.26 6.24
N LEU A 44 11.98 -13.53 6.21
CA LEU A 44 10.69 -14.09 5.83
C LEU A 44 10.70 -14.62 4.38
N ALA A 45 11.25 -13.84 3.43
CA ALA A 45 11.38 -14.28 2.04
C ALA A 45 12.24 -15.54 1.90
N TRP A 46 13.35 -15.62 2.64
CA TRP A 46 14.16 -16.82 2.71
C TRP A 46 13.37 -18.01 3.27
N MET A 47 12.63 -17.82 4.38
CA MET A 47 11.80 -18.86 4.98
C MET A 47 10.74 -19.38 4.01
N VAL A 48 10.06 -18.49 3.28
CA VAL A 48 9.08 -18.87 2.26
C VAL A 48 9.73 -19.62 1.09
N SER A 49 10.93 -19.20 0.66
CA SER A 49 11.65 -19.87 -0.44
C SER A 49 12.10 -21.30 -0.11
N VAL A 50 12.43 -21.57 1.16
CA VAL A 50 12.90 -22.88 1.63
C VAL A 50 11.77 -23.77 2.13
N GLY A 51 10.75 -23.18 2.78
CA GLY A 51 9.71 -23.90 3.51
C GLY A 51 8.31 -23.85 2.89
N GLY A 52 8.09 -23.05 1.85
CA GLY A 52 6.77 -22.81 1.27
C GLY A 52 5.99 -21.71 1.99
N ALA A 53 4.72 -21.55 1.64
CA ALA A 53 3.87 -20.51 2.21
C ALA A 53 3.70 -20.65 3.74
N VAL A 54 3.71 -19.52 4.44
CA VAL A 54 3.53 -19.44 5.89
C VAL A 54 2.17 -18.84 6.20
N GLN A 55 1.41 -19.51 7.06
CA GLN A 55 0.11 -19.04 7.52
C GLN A 55 0.09 -18.99 9.05
N LEU A 56 -0.48 -17.93 9.61
CA LEU A 56 -0.69 -17.75 11.04
C LEU A 56 -2.12 -17.33 11.29
N HIS A 57 -2.91 -18.21 11.91
CA HIS A 57 -4.22 -17.84 12.43
C HIS A 57 -4.05 -17.15 13.78
N LEU A 58 -4.37 -15.85 13.85
CA LEU A 58 -4.19 -15.06 15.08
C LEU A 58 -5.39 -15.21 16.00
N TYR A 59 -6.59 -14.95 15.47
CA TYR A 59 -7.79 -14.87 16.28
C TYR A 59 -9.04 -15.07 15.45
N ARG A 60 -10.01 -15.81 15.99
CA ARG A 60 -11.36 -15.92 15.45
C ARG A 60 -12.19 -14.77 16.01
N TRP A 61 -12.45 -13.74 15.22
CA TRP A 61 -12.94 -12.46 15.76
C TRP A 61 -14.44 -12.44 16.00
N MET A 62 -15.23 -12.75 14.98
CA MET A 62 -16.68 -12.67 15.06
C MET A 62 -17.34 -13.70 14.15
N GLU A 63 -18.37 -14.36 14.66
CA GLU A 63 -19.30 -15.16 13.88
C GLU A 63 -20.62 -14.39 13.78
N VAL A 64 -21.02 -14.03 12.56
CA VAL A 64 -22.31 -13.36 12.30
C VAL A 64 -23.09 -14.17 11.27
N GLY A 65 -24.02 -14.99 11.74
CA GLY A 65 -24.71 -15.97 10.89
C GLY A 65 -23.71 -16.97 10.33
N ASP A 66 -23.75 -17.20 9.01
CA ASP A 66 -22.82 -18.10 8.31
C ASP A 66 -21.45 -17.46 8.00
N ARG A 67 -21.23 -16.20 8.40
CA ARG A 67 -19.96 -15.51 8.14
C ARG A 67 -19.02 -15.65 9.33
N HIS A 68 -17.86 -16.24 9.08
CA HIS A 68 -16.73 -16.25 10.00
C HIS A 68 -15.75 -15.15 9.61
N ILE A 69 -15.52 -14.20 10.53
CA ILE A 69 -14.51 -13.17 10.37
C ILE A 69 -13.28 -13.59 11.16
N ASP A 70 -12.31 -14.15 10.44
CA ASP A 70 -11.06 -14.62 11.00
C ASP A 70 -9.95 -13.60 10.74
N ILE A 71 -9.10 -13.41 11.74
CA ILE A 71 -7.88 -12.62 11.64
C ILE A 71 -6.74 -13.61 11.47
N GLY A 72 -6.24 -13.71 10.25
CA GLY A 72 -5.08 -14.51 9.91
C GLY A 72 -4.05 -13.67 9.16
N LEU A 73 -2.83 -14.19 9.11
CA LEU A 73 -1.75 -13.73 8.28
C LEU A 73 -1.36 -14.84 7.31
N PHE A 74 -1.09 -14.48 6.07
CA PHE A 74 -0.65 -15.39 5.03
C PHE A 74 0.49 -14.75 4.26
N CYS A 75 1.54 -15.52 4.01
CA CYS A 75 2.66 -15.08 3.19
C CYS A 75 3.16 -16.21 2.28
N ASP A 76 3.06 -15.98 0.99
CA ASP A 76 3.64 -16.74 -0.10
C ASP A 76 4.81 -15.97 -0.75
N GLY A 77 5.36 -16.52 -1.84
CA GLY A 77 6.51 -15.91 -2.51
C GLY A 77 6.23 -14.48 -3.04
N GLN A 78 5.01 -14.22 -3.49
CA GLN A 78 4.61 -12.92 -4.04
C GLN A 78 4.51 -11.86 -2.93
N THR A 79 3.77 -12.17 -1.87
CA THR A 79 3.62 -11.29 -0.70
C THR A 79 4.95 -11.05 0.00
N ALA A 80 5.84 -12.05 0.07
CA ALA A 80 7.19 -11.87 0.61
C ALA A 80 8.02 -10.88 -0.23
N ALA A 81 7.95 -10.96 -1.56
CA ALA A 81 8.63 -10.01 -2.45
C ALA A 81 8.08 -8.59 -2.29
N LEU A 82 6.75 -8.44 -2.21
CA LEU A 82 6.10 -7.16 -1.98
C LEU A 82 6.49 -6.54 -0.62
N LEU A 83 6.59 -7.35 0.43
CA LEU A 83 7.05 -6.89 1.75
C LEU A 83 8.49 -6.35 1.71
N VAL A 84 9.39 -7.04 1.00
CA VAL A 84 10.77 -6.56 0.82
C VAL A 84 10.77 -5.23 0.08
N LEU A 85 9.98 -5.09 -0.99
CA LEU A 85 9.86 -3.84 -1.74
C LEU A 85 9.32 -2.69 -0.87
N VAL A 86 8.31 -2.95 -0.03
CA VAL A 86 7.78 -1.96 0.92
C VAL A 86 8.83 -1.56 1.96
N ALA A 87 9.56 -2.52 2.54
CA ALA A 87 10.59 -2.23 3.53
C ALA A 87 11.75 -1.41 2.95
N VAL A 88 12.25 -1.79 1.77
CA VAL A 88 13.32 -1.09 1.07
C VAL A 88 12.88 0.32 0.66
N SER A 89 11.69 0.46 0.07
CA SER A 89 11.16 1.77 -0.35
C SER A 89 10.97 2.72 0.82
N SER A 90 10.43 2.26 1.95
CA SER A 90 10.29 3.10 3.16
C SER A 90 11.64 3.66 3.64
N THR A 91 12.70 2.85 3.52
CA THR A 91 14.06 3.23 3.91
C THR A 91 14.65 4.25 2.95
N LEU A 92 14.52 4.00 1.63
CA LEU A 92 14.99 4.91 0.59
C LEU A 92 14.27 6.27 0.66
N SER A 93 12.95 6.27 0.83
CA SER A 93 12.14 7.48 0.93
C SER A 93 12.55 8.37 2.10
N ALA A 94 12.90 7.77 3.24
CA ALA A 94 13.36 8.52 4.40
C ALA A 94 14.79 9.06 4.25
N LEU A 95 15.66 8.36 3.50
CA LEU A 95 17.00 8.85 3.16
C LEU A 95 16.94 10.04 2.20
N ILE A 96 16.08 9.96 1.19
CA ILE A 96 15.91 11.00 0.16
C ILE A 96 15.16 12.22 0.72
N GLY A 97 14.20 12.02 1.63
CA GLY A 97 13.34 13.07 2.21
C GLY A 97 14.02 14.08 3.15
N GLY A 98 15.36 14.08 3.28
CA GLY A 98 16.10 15.18 3.90
C GLY A 98 15.91 15.38 5.41
N GLY A 99 15.23 14.49 6.13
CA GLY A 99 15.14 14.52 7.59
C GLY A 99 13.95 15.28 8.20
N GLN A 100 12.89 15.56 7.44
CA GLN A 100 11.61 15.96 8.05
C GLN A 100 10.99 14.78 8.80
N THR A 101 11.14 14.76 10.13
CA THR A 101 10.74 13.66 11.01
C THR A 101 9.25 13.32 10.88
N ARG A 102 8.37 14.33 10.80
CA ARG A 102 6.91 14.10 10.71
C ARG A 102 6.46 13.55 9.35
N ALA A 103 7.03 14.03 8.24
CA ALA A 103 6.75 13.51 6.91
C ALA A 103 7.31 12.08 6.73
N GLY A 104 8.48 11.80 7.32
CA GLY A 104 9.05 10.45 7.40
C GLY A 104 8.19 9.49 8.22
N GLY A 105 7.59 9.98 9.32
CA GLY A 105 6.63 9.25 10.14
C GLY A 105 5.40 8.85 9.33
N ALA A 106 4.81 9.78 8.57
CA ALA A 106 3.69 9.49 7.68
C ALA A 106 4.07 8.46 6.60
N ALA A 107 5.22 8.58 5.95
CA ALA A 107 5.66 7.61 4.95
C ALA A 107 5.89 6.19 5.55
N SER A 108 6.41 6.12 6.78
CA SER A 108 6.64 4.85 7.47
C SER A 108 5.34 4.21 7.95
N LEU A 109 4.38 5.04 8.37
CA LEU A 109 3.03 4.60 8.72
C LEU A 109 2.29 4.06 7.48
N ALA A 110 2.44 4.75 6.34
CA ALA A 110 1.92 4.26 5.05
C ALA A 110 2.52 2.89 4.68
N ALA A 111 3.83 2.74 4.81
CA ALA A 111 4.51 1.46 4.56
C ALA A 111 4.06 0.35 5.53
N ALA A 112 3.84 0.66 6.81
CA ALA A 112 3.31 -0.30 7.78
C ALA A 112 1.89 -0.76 7.40
N GLY A 113 1.04 0.17 6.95
CA GLY A 113 -0.32 -0.12 6.50
C GLY A 113 -0.31 -1.02 5.27
N ALA A 114 0.48 -0.67 4.25
CA ALA A 114 0.69 -1.50 3.06
C ALA A 114 1.21 -2.89 3.43
N GLY A 115 2.21 -2.97 4.30
CA GLY A 115 2.76 -4.24 4.81
C GLY A 115 1.69 -5.12 5.45
N LEU A 116 0.79 -4.53 6.25
CA LEU A 116 -0.32 -5.25 6.88
C LEU A 116 -1.33 -5.77 5.84
N VAL A 117 -1.66 -4.99 4.81
CA VAL A 117 -2.55 -5.45 3.72
C VAL A 117 -1.95 -6.63 2.97
N ILE A 118 -0.64 -6.56 2.67
CA ILE A 118 0.07 -7.58 1.89
C ILE A 118 0.02 -8.95 2.58
N ILE A 119 0.17 -9.01 3.90
CA ILE A 119 0.17 -10.27 4.65
C ILE A 119 -1.20 -10.66 5.21
N ALA A 120 -2.25 -9.84 5.03
CA ALA A 120 -3.54 -10.13 5.63
C ALA A 120 -4.16 -11.38 5.01
N ASP A 121 -4.63 -12.34 5.80
CA ASP A 121 -5.36 -13.52 5.29
C ASP A 121 -6.88 -13.25 5.16
N GLY A 122 -7.37 -12.11 5.64
CA GLY A 122 -8.78 -11.71 5.54
C GLY A 122 -9.00 -10.24 5.19
N ASN A 123 -10.17 -9.94 4.62
CA ASN A 123 -10.56 -8.60 4.19
C ASN A 123 -10.66 -7.61 5.36
N LEU A 124 -10.97 -8.05 6.58
CA LEU A 124 -11.02 -7.16 7.74
C LEU A 124 -9.64 -6.62 8.07
N LEU A 125 -8.63 -7.51 8.16
CA LEU A 125 -7.27 -7.09 8.49
C LEU A 125 -6.66 -6.25 7.36
N ALA A 126 -6.98 -6.59 6.11
CA ALA A 126 -6.65 -5.77 4.95
C ALA A 126 -7.29 -4.37 5.03
N LEU A 127 -8.53 -4.25 5.51
CA LEU A 127 -9.18 -2.95 5.69
C LEU A 127 -8.48 -2.12 6.75
N VAL A 128 -8.04 -2.72 7.87
CA VAL A 128 -7.27 -2.03 8.91
C VAL A 128 -5.95 -1.49 8.34
N GLY A 129 -5.22 -2.31 7.59
CA GLY A 129 -3.99 -1.89 6.92
C GLY A 129 -4.22 -0.78 5.90
N LEU A 130 -5.30 -0.88 5.13
CA LEU A 130 -5.70 0.12 4.15
C LEU A 130 -6.05 1.45 4.81
N GLU A 131 -6.84 1.47 5.87
CA GLU A 131 -7.15 2.69 6.62
C GLU A 131 -5.90 3.32 7.22
N LEU A 132 -4.95 2.53 7.72
CA LEU A 132 -3.68 3.04 8.23
C LEU A 132 -2.86 3.73 7.11
N LEU A 133 -2.78 3.10 5.93
CA LEU A 133 -2.14 3.65 4.74
C LEU A 133 -2.80 4.99 4.32
N LEU A 134 -4.13 5.01 4.25
CA LEU A 134 -4.91 6.18 3.82
C LEU A 134 -4.90 7.32 4.85
N ALA A 135 -4.89 7.00 6.15
CA ALA A 135 -4.69 7.99 7.19
C ALA A 135 -3.30 8.62 7.08
N ALA A 136 -2.28 7.81 6.81
CA ALA A 136 -0.92 8.28 6.61
C ALA A 136 -0.78 9.18 5.36
N THR A 137 -1.44 8.83 4.26
CA THR A 137 -1.43 9.66 3.04
C THR A 137 -2.06 11.03 3.29
N PHE A 138 -3.18 11.07 4.02
CA PHE A 138 -3.83 12.32 4.42
C PHE A 138 -2.95 13.16 5.37
N LEU A 139 -2.35 12.52 6.39
CA LEU A 139 -1.44 13.21 7.32
C LEU A 139 -0.27 13.86 6.57
N HIS A 140 0.30 13.16 5.59
CA HIS A 140 1.35 13.72 4.75
C HIS A 140 0.84 14.92 3.94
N ALA A 141 -0.27 14.76 3.22
CA ALA A 141 -0.85 15.83 2.39
C ALA A 141 -1.22 17.08 3.21
N ALA A 142 -1.72 16.90 4.44
CA ALA A 142 -2.03 18.00 5.35
C ALA A 142 -0.78 18.75 5.84
N GLN A 143 0.38 18.09 5.88
CA GLN A 143 1.65 18.69 6.30
C GLN A 143 2.41 19.33 5.13
N SER A 144 2.32 18.76 3.93
CA SER A 144 3.09 19.19 2.75
C SER A 144 2.36 20.20 1.87
N SER A 145 1.02 20.23 1.89
CA SER A 145 0.26 21.12 1.01
C SER A 145 0.09 22.53 1.62
N PRO A 146 0.44 23.59 0.88
CA PRO A 146 0.17 24.97 1.29
C PRO A 146 -1.31 25.36 1.18
N THR A 147 -2.16 24.51 0.55
CA THR A 147 -3.58 24.80 0.34
C THR A 147 -4.48 23.69 0.89
N ALA A 148 -5.58 24.09 1.55
CA ALA A 148 -6.59 23.17 2.07
C ALA A 148 -7.31 22.36 0.96
N GLY A 149 -7.25 22.82 -0.30
CA GLY A 149 -7.90 22.16 -1.44
C GLY A 149 -7.28 20.82 -1.81
N ALA A 150 -5.95 20.73 -1.89
CA ALA A 150 -5.25 19.49 -2.25
C ALA A 150 -5.42 18.40 -1.18
N ALA A 151 -5.30 18.75 0.10
CA ALA A 151 -5.55 17.81 1.21
C ALA A 151 -6.98 17.27 1.22
N ARG A 152 -7.98 18.09 0.85
CA ARG A 152 -9.38 17.65 0.70
C ARG A 152 -9.56 16.68 -0.46
N ARG A 153 -8.90 16.90 -1.60
CA ARG A 153 -8.93 15.95 -2.72
C ARG A 153 -8.29 14.63 -2.34
N VAL A 154 -7.11 14.65 -1.71
CA VAL A 154 -6.47 13.43 -1.18
C VAL A 154 -7.40 12.67 -0.23
N LEU A 155 -8.04 13.37 0.70
CA LEU A 155 -9.02 12.76 1.60
C LEU A 155 -10.21 12.15 0.85
N PHE A 156 -10.73 12.83 -0.18
CA PHE A 156 -11.84 12.33 -0.98
C PHE A 156 -11.49 11.01 -1.67
N TYR A 157 -10.37 10.94 -2.39
CA TYR A 157 -9.94 9.72 -3.06
C TYR A 157 -9.59 8.61 -2.07
N ALA A 158 -8.95 8.95 -0.95
CA ALA A 158 -8.70 8.00 0.13
C ALA A 158 -10.01 7.37 0.66
N ARG A 159 -11.02 8.20 0.92
CA ARG A 159 -12.31 7.71 1.41
C ARG A 159 -13.08 6.94 0.35
N LEU A 160 -12.96 7.29 -0.93
CA LEU A 160 -13.52 6.51 -2.04
C LEU A 160 -12.95 5.09 -2.05
N ALA A 161 -11.62 4.94 -1.93
CA ALA A 161 -10.96 3.63 -1.87
C ALA A 161 -11.41 2.83 -0.65
N ALA A 162 -11.43 3.45 0.54
CA ALA A 162 -11.85 2.80 1.77
C ALA A 162 -13.31 2.32 1.70
N LEU A 163 -14.24 3.17 1.24
CA LEU A 163 -15.65 2.82 1.12
C LEU A 163 -15.88 1.68 0.12
N ALA A 164 -15.17 1.71 -1.01
CA ALA A 164 -15.20 0.61 -1.97
C ALA A 164 -14.75 -0.70 -1.30
N PHE A 165 -13.63 -0.67 -0.58
CA PHE A 165 -13.11 -1.86 0.10
C PHE A 165 -14.01 -2.36 1.24
N VAL A 166 -14.65 -1.46 2.01
CA VAL A 166 -15.65 -1.84 3.03
C VAL A 166 -16.79 -2.65 2.41
N GLY A 167 -17.20 -2.34 1.19
CA GLY A 167 -18.21 -3.11 0.48
C GLY A 167 -17.83 -4.59 0.30
N THR A 168 -16.54 -4.96 0.29
CA THR A 168 -16.08 -6.36 0.24
C THR A 168 -16.40 -7.15 1.52
N LEU A 169 -16.67 -6.47 2.63
CA LEU A 169 -17.15 -7.07 3.88
C LEU A 169 -18.68 -7.18 3.91
N VAL A 170 -19.38 -6.33 3.15
CA VAL A 170 -20.85 -6.23 3.17
C VAL A 170 -21.47 -7.17 2.15
N PHE A 171 -20.98 -7.21 0.92
CA PHE A 171 -21.56 -8.01 -0.16
C PHE A 171 -21.07 -9.46 -0.14
N VAL A 172 -21.99 -10.41 -0.38
CA VAL A 172 -21.66 -11.84 -0.57
C VAL A 172 -21.33 -12.13 -2.04
N ASP A 173 -21.90 -11.36 -2.97
CA ASP A 173 -21.75 -11.59 -4.41
C ASP A 173 -20.31 -11.34 -4.87
N THR A 174 -19.67 -12.41 -5.36
CA THR A 174 -18.27 -12.42 -5.81
C THR A 174 -18.00 -11.45 -6.95
N LEU A 175 -18.98 -11.19 -7.83
CA LEU A 175 -18.82 -10.24 -8.94
C LEU A 175 -18.80 -8.80 -8.42
N VAL A 176 -19.74 -8.46 -7.54
CA VAL A 176 -19.81 -7.12 -6.91
C VAL A 176 -18.54 -6.85 -6.09
N VAL A 177 -18.11 -7.84 -5.29
CA VAL A 177 -16.86 -7.75 -4.52
C VAL A 177 -15.66 -7.48 -5.44
N SER A 178 -15.57 -8.17 -6.57
CA SER A 178 -14.45 -8.00 -7.51
C SER A 178 -14.41 -6.60 -8.14
N TRP A 179 -15.56 -6.01 -8.48
CA TRP A 179 -15.63 -4.63 -8.96
C TRP A 179 -15.22 -3.61 -7.91
N LEU A 180 -15.61 -3.84 -6.65
CA LEU A 180 -15.26 -2.97 -5.53
C LEU A 180 -13.77 -3.03 -5.19
N VAL A 181 -13.16 -4.22 -5.24
CA VAL A 181 -11.70 -4.38 -5.13
C VAL A 181 -11.00 -3.68 -6.29
N LEU A 182 -11.50 -3.84 -7.53
CA LEU A 182 -10.92 -3.18 -8.70
C LEU A 182 -10.96 -1.65 -8.55
N LEU A 183 -12.07 -1.09 -8.07
CA LEU A 183 -12.18 0.34 -7.79
C LEU A 183 -11.17 0.78 -6.71
N THR A 184 -11.04 0.02 -5.63
CA THR A 184 -10.07 0.28 -4.56
C THR A 184 -8.64 0.29 -5.12
N ALA A 185 -8.27 -0.74 -5.87
CA ALA A 185 -6.95 -0.85 -6.48
C ALA A 185 -6.69 0.26 -7.51
N ALA A 186 -7.68 0.60 -8.35
CA ALA A 186 -7.57 1.68 -9.33
C ALA A 186 -7.30 3.04 -8.66
N VAL A 187 -7.95 3.31 -7.52
CA VAL A 187 -7.67 4.54 -6.75
C VAL A 187 -6.27 4.50 -6.16
N LEU A 188 -5.84 3.39 -5.56
CA LEU A 188 -4.53 3.24 -4.93
C LEU A 188 -3.36 3.35 -5.90
N VAL A 189 -3.48 2.75 -7.09
CA VAL A 189 -2.49 2.86 -8.18
C VAL A 189 -2.56 4.22 -8.87
N GLY A 190 -3.66 4.96 -8.69
CA GLY A 190 -3.92 6.20 -9.41
C GLY A 190 -4.14 5.95 -10.90
N ALA A 191 -4.89 4.92 -11.24
CA ALA A 191 -5.39 4.72 -12.58
C ALA A 191 -6.34 5.86 -12.98
N TRP A 192 -6.50 6.14 -14.26
CA TRP A 192 -7.45 7.16 -14.73
C TRP A 192 -8.90 6.74 -14.40
N PRO A 193 -9.78 7.63 -13.88
CA PRO A 193 -9.61 9.08 -13.62
C PRO A 193 -9.17 9.44 -12.20
N PHE A 194 -8.63 8.49 -11.43
CA PHE A 194 -8.29 8.62 -10.01
C PHE A 194 -6.85 9.10 -9.74
N HIS A 195 -5.99 9.32 -10.73
CA HIS A 195 -4.63 9.84 -10.55
C HIS A 195 -4.46 11.22 -9.87
N PRO A 196 -5.42 12.17 -9.84
CA PRO A 196 -5.13 13.54 -9.36
C PRO A 196 -4.62 13.66 -7.92
N TRP A 197 -5.01 12.74 -7.02
CA TRP A 197 -4.52 12.78 -5.64
C TRP A 197 -3.02 12.44 -5.53
N LEU A 198 -2.47 11.69 -6.49
CA LEU A 198 -1.04 11.40 -6.52
C LEU A 198 -0.24 12.67 -6.80
N GLU A 199 -0.72 13.53 -7.69
CA GLU A 199 -0.09 14.82 -8.01
C GLU A 199 -0.12 15.76 -6.81
N ASP A 200 -1.24 15.77 -6.09
CA ASP A 200 -1.48 16.60 -4.90
C ASP A 200 -0.54 16.31 -3.71
N LEU A 201 0.14 15.15 -3.69
CA LEU A 201 1.16 14.84 -2.66
C LEU A 201 2.48 15.61 -2.85
N GLY A 202 2.70 16.22 -4.02
CA GLY A 202 3.89 17.04 -4.30
C GLY A 202 5.18 16.27 -4.53
N GLU A 203 6.30 16.98 -4.57
CA GLU A 203 7.60 16.44 -4.96
C GLU A 203 8.48 16.23 -3.73
N SER A 204 8.42 15.05 -3.11
CA SER A 204 9.32 14.70 -2.01
C SER A 204 9.62 13.20 -1.99
N GLY A 205 10.79 12.81 -1.46
CA GLY A 205 11.13 11.40 -1.28
C GLY A 205 10.11 10.63 -0.44
N THR A 206 9.50 11.30 0.55
CA THR A 206 8.40 10.79 1.37
C THR A 206 7.10 10.63 0.60
N ALA A 207 6.75 11.58 -0.28
CA ALA A 207 5.59 11.46 -1.17
C ALA A 207 5.76 10.26 -2.11
N THR A 208 6.94 10.09 -2.71
CA THR A 208 7.25 8.93 -3.56
C THR A 208 7.11 7.60 -2.80
N GLY A 209 7.54 7.55 -1.53
CA GLY A 209 7.36 6.37 -0.69
C GLY A 209 5.91 6.01 -0.44
N ILE A 210 5.08 7.01 -0.16
CA ILE A 210 3.64 6.84 0.02
C ILE A 210 2.97 6.36 -1.27
N ARG A 211 3.32 6.94 -2.42
CA ARG A 211 2.81 6.50 -3.73
C ARG A 211 3.18 5.06 -4.02
N LEU A 212 4.42 4.67 -3.76
CA LEU A 212 4.88 3.29 -3.98
C LEU A 212 4.18 2.31 -3.03
N ALA A 213 4.02 2.66 -1.75
CA ALA A 213 3.26 1.85 -0.80
C ALA A 213 1.80 1.65 -1.25
N ALA A 214 1.15 2.71 -1.74
CA ALA A 214 -0.21 2.62 -2.28
C ALA A 214 -0.27 1.77 -3.56
N ALA A 215 0.65 1.96 -4.50
CA ALA A 215 0.71 1.17 -5.73
C ALA A 215 0.95 -0.32 -5.44
N LEU A 216 1.91 -0.67 -4.57
CA LEU A 216 2.17 -2.07 -4.17
C LEU A 216 0.96 -2.69 -3.48
N THR A 217 0.23 -1.92 -2.67
CA THR A 217 -1.02 -2.37 -2.04
C THR A 217 -2.09 -2.62 -3.09
N GLY A 218 -2.27 -1.71 -4.05
CA GLY A 218 -3.21 -1.88 -5.15
C GLY A 218 -2.90 -3.10 -6.01
N VAL A 219 -1.63 -3.31 -6.38
CA VAL A 219 -1.17 -4.50 -7.11
C VAL A 219 -1.42 -5.78 -6.30
N CYS A 220 -1.14 -5.77 -5.00
CA CYS A 220 -1.44 -6.90 -4.12
C CYS A 220 -2.93 -7.28 -4.14
N LEU A 221 -3.83 -6.28 -4.10
CA LEU A 221 -5.27 -6.50 -4.19
C LEU A 221 -5.67 -7.05 -5.56
N LEU A 222 -5.09 -6.56 -6.66
CA LEU A 222 -5.36 -7.08 -8.00
C LEU A 222 -4.94 -8.56 -8.12
N LEU A 223 -3.75 -8.90 -7.63
CA LEU A 223 -3.23 -10.28 -7.67
C LEU A 223 -4.11 -11.23 -6.85
N ARG A 224 -4.48 -10.80 -5.64
CA ARG A 224 -5.29 -11.61 -4.71
C ARG A 224 -6.71 -11.89 -5.24
N PHE A 225 -7.28 -10.97 -6.00
CA PHE A 225 -8.63 -11.09 -6.54
C PHE A 225 -8.65 -11.36 -8.06
N ALA A 226 -7.54 -11.83 -8.64
CA ALA A 226 -7.39 -12.01 -10.08
C ALA A 226 -8.38 -13.02 -10.71
N VAL A 227 -8.74 -14.09 -9.99
CA VAL A 227 -9.58 -15.18 -10.50
C VAL A 227 -11.06 -14.78 -10.73
N PRO A 228 -11.70 -13.99 -9.86
CA PRO A 228 -13.05 -13.47 -10.10
C PRO A 228 -13.10 -12.08 -10.76
N MET A 229 -11.96 -11.44 -11.06
CA MET A 229 -11.96 -10.07 -11.57
C MET A 229 -12.46 -9.96 -13.02
N PRO A 230 -13.17 -8.87 -13.38
CA PRO A 230 -13.46 -8.52 -14.76
C PRO A 230 -12.14 -8.09 -15.44
N ALA A 231 -11.30 -9.06 -15.80
CA ALA A 231 -9.95 -8.86 -16.31
C ALA A 231 -9.92 -7.89 -17.50
N LEU A 232 -10.94 -7.92 -18.37
CA LEU A 232 -11.10 -6.98 -19.47
C LEU A 232 -11.26 -5.54 -19.00
N ALA A 233 -12.03 -5.28 -17.94
CA ALA A 233 -12.21 -3.95 -17.41
C ALA A 233 -10.91 -3.44 -16.76
N GLY A 234 -10.21 -4.29 -16.01
CA GLY A 234 -8.89 -3.95 -15.45
C GLY A 234 -7.84 -3.64 -16.52
N VAL A 235 -7.76 -4.47 -17.55
CA VAL A 235 -6.85 -4.26 -18.70
C VAL A 235 -7.20 -2.97 -19.45
N VAL A 236 -8.47 -2.69 -19.69
CA VAL A 236 -8.90 -1.45 -20.36
C VAL A 236 -8.57 -0.22 -19.50
N LEU A 237 -8.81 -0.28 -18.20
CA LEU A 237 -8.49 0.81 -17.27
C LEU A 237 -6.99 1.09 -17.24
N LEU A 238 -6.17 0.04 -17.18
CA LEU A 238 -4.71 0.15 -17.20
C LEU A 238 -4.20 0.64 -18.56
N ALA A 239 -4.70 0.09 -19.66
CA ALA A 239 -4.32 0.52 -21.01
C ALA A 239 -4.68 1.99 -21.29
N LEU A 240 -5.88 2.42 -20.87
CA LEU A 240 -6.29 3.83 -20.95
C LEU A 240 -5.43 4.71 -20.03
N SER A 241 -5.09 4.24 -18.83
CA SER A 241 -4.19 4.96 -17.93
C SER A 241 -2.81 5.15 -18.57
N CYS A 242 -2.22 4.10 -19.15
CA CYS A 242 -0.99 4.17 -19.91
C CYS A 242 -1.09 5.17 -21.07
N GLY A 243 -2.15 5.11 -21.86
CA GLY A 243 -2.35 6.02 -23.00
C GLY A 243 -2.47 7.49 -22.57
N VAL A 244 -3.32 7.78 -21.60
CA VAL A 244 -3.54 9.15 -21.09
C VAL A 244 -2.28 9.69 -20.41
N GLN A 245 -1.57 8.86 -19.64
CA GLN A 245 -0.36 9.25 -18.95
C GLN A 245 0.82 9.46 -19.92
N THR A 246 1.01 8.59 -20.91
CA THR A 246 2.05 8.80 -21.92
C THR A 246 1.80 10.04 -22.79
N LEU A 247 0.54 10.30 -23.17
CA LEU A 247 0.16 11.50 -23.92
C LEU A 247 0.36 12.77 -23.11
N SER A 248 -0.02 12.76 -21.83
CA SER A 248 0.15 13.92 -20.94
C SER A 248 1.62 14.16 -20.59
N ALA A 249 2.43 13.10 -20.46
CA ALA A 249 3.88 13.21 -20.28
C ALA A 249 4.52 13.91 -21.49
N LEU A 250 4.21 13.47 -22.72
CA LEU A 250 4.72 14.07 -23.96
C LEU A 250 4.31 15.54 -24.14
N ALA A 251 3.16 15.93 -23.60
CA ALA A 251 2.65 17.31 -23.67
C ALA A 251 3.20 18.22 -22.55
N SER A 252 3.85 17.66 -21.52
CA SER A 252 4.34 18.42 -20.37
C SER A 252 5.80 18.83 -20.55
N GLN A 253 6.12 20.10 -20.25
CA GLN A 253 7.50 20.60 -20.22
C GLN A 253 8.19 20.41 -18.86
N ASP A 254 7.42 20.03 -17.83
CA ASP A 254 7.92 19.75 -16.49
C ASP A 254 8.43 18.31 -16.39
N LEU A 255 9.75 18.16 -16.21
CA LEU A 255 10.43 16.86 -16.11
C LEU A 255 9.79 15.94 -15.05
N PHE A 256 9.19 16.51 -14.00
CA PHE A 256 8.47 15.78 -12.96
C PHE A 256 7.13 15.21 -13.43
N ARG A 257 6.32 15.98 -14.18
CA ARG A 257 5.07 15.47 -14.79
C ARG A 257 5.40 14.37 -15.80
N VAL A 258 6.49 14.54 -16.56
CA VAL A 258 7.01 13.53 -17.49
C VAL A 258 7.41 12.23 -16.79
N GLN A 259 7.92 12.26 -15.55
CA GLN A 259 8.33 11.05 -14.80
C GLN A 259 7.20 10.40 -13.99
N MET A 260 6.27 11.20 -13.46
CA MET A 260 5.16 10.72 -12.63
C MET A 260 4.06 10.02 -13.42
N MET A 261 3.81 10.49 -14.64
CA MET A 261 2.80 9.92 -15.52
C MET A 261 3.15 8.47 -15.95
N PRO A 262 4.35 8.12 -16.42
CA PRO A 262 4.69 6.73 -16.76
C PRO A 262 4.89 5.82 -15.54
N ALA A 263 5.19 6.32 -14.33
CA ALA A 263 5.36 5.47 -13.15
C ALA A 263 4.03 4.82 -12.67
N ALA A 264 2.89 5.49 -12.89
CA ALA A 264 1.56 4.91 -12.68
C ALA A 264 1.16 3.91 -13.78
N ALA A 265 1.81 3.96 -14.94
CA ALA A 265 1.64 3.02 -16.05
C ALA A 265 2.59 1.78 -15.97
N GLN A 266 3.79 1.95 -15.41
CA GLN A 266 4.84 0.93 -15.39
C GLN A 266 4.70 -0.11 -14.27
N GLY A 267 3.81 0.11 -13.30
CA GLY A 267 3.40 -0.94 -12.34
C GLY A 267 2.63 -2.11 -12.97
N SER A 268 2.39 -2.08 -14.28
CA SER A 268 1.66 -3.07 -15.08
C SER A 268 2.57 -3.96 -15.96
N LEU A 269 3.90 -3.79 -15.93
CA LEU A 269 4.84 -4.52 -16.81
C LEU A 269 5.71 -5.57 -16.08
N VAL A 270 5.33 -5.97 -14.88
CA VAL A 270 5.90 -7.16 -14.20
C VAL A 270 4.78 -8.05 -13.70
#